data_AF-A0A965PDN5-F1
#
_entry.id   AF-A0A965PDN5-F1
#
_cell.length_a   1.000
_cell.length_b   1.000
_cell.length_c   1.000
_cell.angle_alpha   90.00
_cell.angle_beta   90.00
_cell.angle_gamma   90.00
#
_symmetry.space_group_name_H-M   'P 1'
#
loop_
_entity.id
_entity.type
_entity.pdbx_description
1 polymer ?
#
loop_
_entity_poly.entity_id
_entity_poly.type
_entity_poly.pdbx_seq_one_letter_code
_entity_poly.pdbx_strand_id
1 'polypeptide(L)'
;MMDKALYQAPTGIMDGISIEIEDPESVTIESEDFALTIEKDEDTEDFDSNLAEFMDDRELQSIASDLTSDIDEDESARKEWIRAYVDGLSLLGLKYEERTEPWPGACGVFYPILSEAAVRFQSESIMEQFPSAGPVKTQIVGKITAEKTSAADRVAEDMNWRLTEQMPEYRPEHEKLLWSLALAGSAFKKIYFDPALGRQVAVFVPAEDIIVPYGVSSLENAPRVTHVMRKTENDVKKLQASGLYRDVDLPEPQNVLDDIEKKKAEEMGMTATMDHRYKILEVHCDLDLPGYEDKDKDGEPTGIALPYVITIEKQSNTILAIRRNYYEEDPLKLKRQHFVHYIYVPGFGFYGFGLIHLVGAFAKSGTSLIRQLVDAGTLSNLPGGLKTRGLRVKGDDTPISPGEFRDVDVPSGAIKDNILPLPYKEPSQVLYTLLQTIVQEGRRFAATADMQISDLSANTPVGTTLAVLERTLKVMSAVQARLHYSMRQEFKLLAAIIRDYAPEEYNYDVDSPYGRMIKQADYDMVDVIPVSDPNATTMAQRIVQYQAVLQLASQAPQIYDMPKLHARMLDVIGIKDVGDIIPAAKEEKPQDPISENMAV
;
A
#
# COMPACT_ATOMS: atom_id res chain seq x y z
N MET A 1 57.96 -32.29 4.86
CA MET A 1 56.53 -32.01 4.59
C MET A 1 56.53 -31.08 3.38
N MET A 2 56.50 -31.64 2.15
CA MET A 2 55.29 -31.84 1.33
C MET A 2 54.45 -30.56 1.26
N ASP A 3 54.21 -29.87 0.14
CA ASP A 3 54.45 -30.16 -1.28
C ASP A 3 54.60 -28.84 -2.06
N LYS A 4 55.63 -28.76 -2.91
CA LYS A 4 55.74 -27.82 -4.04
C LYS A 4 55.99 -28.66 -5.28
N ALA A 5 54.92 -28.88 -6.03
CA ALA A 5 54.81 -29.66 -7.25
C ALA A 5 53.60 -29.04 -7.97
N LEU A 6 53.61 -28.54 -9.21
CA LEU A 6 54.41 -28.76 -10.40
C LEU A 6 54.23 -27.48 -11.24
N TYR A 7 55.31 -26.76 -11.58
CA TYR A 7 55.36 -25.98 -12.83
C TYR A 7 56.63 -26.43 -13.53
N GLN A 8 56.50 -27.55 -14.24
CA GLN A 8 57.52 -28.07 -15.12
C GLN A 8 57.16 -27.56 -16.52
N ALA A 9 57.97 -26.63 -17.04
CA ALA A 9 57.82 -26.18 -18.42
C ALA A 9 58.14 -27.34 -19.39
N PRO A 10 57.31 -27.62 -20.40
CA PRO A 10 57.71 -28.47 -21.49
C PRO A 10 58.52 -27.64 -22.50
N THR A 11 59.79 -28.00 -22.65
CA THR A 11 60.64 -27.62 -23.79
C THR A 11 60.14 -28.25 -25.08
N GLY A 12 59.91 -27.44 -26.12
CA GLY A 12 60.16 -27.85 -27.51
C GLY A 12 59.07 -27.55 -28.54
N ILE A 13 59.31 -26.47 -29.31
CA ILE A 13 58.97 -26.24 -30.73
C ILE A 13 57.52 -25.89 -31.06
N MET A 14 57.27 -24.59 -31.29
CA MET A 14 56.69 -24.07 -32.54
C MET A 14 57.28 -22.67 -32.78
N ASP A 15 58.06 -22.54 -33.86
CA ASP A 15 58.49 -21.26 -34.40
C ASP A 15 57.26 -20.41 -34.78
N GLY A 16 57.34 -19.10 -34.56
CA GLY A 16 56.50 -18.12 -35.27
C GLY A 16 55.31 -17.51 -34.53
N ILE A 17 55.29 -17.43 -33.20
CA ILE A 17 54.28 -16.63 -32.48
C ILE A 17 54.97 -15.48 -31.74
N SER A 18 54.77 -14.26 -32.22
CA SER A 18 55.10 -13.02 -31.50
C SER A 18 53.87 -12.49 -30.80
N ILE A 19 53.97 -12.32 -29.48
CA ILE A 19 52.95 -11.65 -28.67
C ILE A 19 53.47 -10.25 -28.38
N GLU A 20 52.84 -9.25 -28.96
CA GLU A 20 53.15 -7.84 -28.73
C GLU A 20 52.04 -7.24 -27.86
N ILE A 21 52.39 -6.77 -26.67
CA ILE A 21 51.47 -6.13 -25.72
C ILE A 21 51.80 -4.65 -25.74
N GLU A 22 51.06 -3.86 -26.52
CA GLU A 22 51.20 -2.40 -26.56
C GLU A 22 50.38 -1.71 -25.45
N ASP A 23 49.25 -2.29 -25.00
CA ASP A 23 48.35 -1.74 -23.97
C ASP A 23 47.67 -2.90 -23.19
N PRO A 24 47.32 -2.80 -21.88
CA PRO A 24 46.65 -3.87 -21.15
C PRO A 24 45.24 -4.23 -21.65
N GLU A 25 44.67 -3.44 -22.57
CA GLU A 25 43.30 -3.58 -23.08
C GLU A 25 43.19 -4.18 -24.50
N SER A 26 44.31 -4.48 -25.17
CA SER A 26 44.30 -5.18 -26.46
C SER A 26 45.47 -6.16 -26.56
N VAL A 27 45.18 -7.44 -26.81
CA VAL A 27 46.22 -8.46 -27.06
C VAL A 27 46.12 -8.93 -28.50
N THR A 28 47.17 -8.64 -29.27
CA THR A 28 47.29 -9.11 -30.66
C THR A 28 48.17 -10.35 -30.69
N ILE A 29 47.62 -11.47 -31.17
CA ILE A 29 48.35 -12.72 -31.37
C ILE A 29 48.51 -12.93 -32.88
N GLU A 30 49.75 -12.87 -33.38
CA GLU A 30 50.06 -13.09 -34.79
C GLU A 30 50.81 -14.42 -35.01
N SER A 31 50.44 -15.13 -36.08
CA SER A 31 51.13 -16.29 -36.66
C SER A 31 51.09 -16.23 -38.19
N GLU A 32 51.93 -17.00 -38.90
CA GLU A 32 52.09 -16.92 -40.38
C GLU A 32 50.80 -17.11 -41.20
N ASP A 33 49.74 -17.69 -40.60
CA ASP A 33 48.46 -17.95 -41.26
C ASP A 33 47.24 -17.21 -40.65
N PHE A 34 47.38 -16.49 -39.53
CA PHE A 34 46.29 -15.67 -38.97
C PHE A 34 46.79 -14.60 -37.99
N ALA A 35 46.08 -13.46 -37.96
CA ALA A 35 46.18 -12.44 -36.91
C ALA A 35 44.84 -12.41 -36.15
N LEU A 36 44.90 -12.51 -34.82
CA LEU A 36 43.72 -12.47 -33.95
C LEU A 36 43.93 -11.36 -32.92
N THR A 37 43.21 -10.26 -33.12
CA THR A 37 43.15 -9.15 -32.16
C THR A 37 42.02 -9.45 -31.18
N ILE A 38 42.36 -9.65 -29.92
CA ILE A 38 41.39 -9.73 -28.83
C ILE A 38 41.32 -8.33 -28.24
N GLU A 39 40.35 -7.55 -28.72
CA GLU A 39 39.95 -6.29 -28.09
C GLU A 39 39.02 -6.64 -26.92
N LYS A 40 39.15 -5.93 -25.79
CA LYS A 40 38.14 -5.95 -24.73
C LYS A 40 36.81 -5.59 -25.39
N ASP A 41 35.80 -6.46 -25.31
CA ASP A 41 34.46 -6.15 -25.83
C ASP A 41 34.11 -4.73 -25.39
N GLU A 42 33.98 -3.79 -26.33
CA GLU A 42 33.31 -2.52 -26.05
C GLU A 42 31.96 -2.92 -25.45
N ASP A 43 31.64 -2.45 -24.23
CA ASP A 43 30.37 -2.76 -23.57
C ASP A 43 29.24 -2.49 -24.57
N THR A 44 28.73 -3.54 -25.22
CA THR A 44 27.65 -3.39 -26.17
C THR A 44 26.47 -2.86 -25.39
N GLU A 45 25.94 -1.70 -25.81
CA GLU A 45 24.75 -1.12 -25.20
C GLU A 45 23.55 -2.07 -25.36
N ASP A 46 23.38 -2.99 -24.42
CA ASP A 46 22.15 -3.76 -24.30
C ASP A 46 20.97 -2.81 -23.99
N PHE A 47 19.77 -3.21 -24.40
CA PHE A 47 18.59 -2.38 -24.27
C PHE A 47 18.31 -1.94 -22.81
N ASP A 48 18.60 -2.84 -21.86
CA ASP A 48 18.42 -2.67 -20.42
C ASP A 48 19.62 -2.00 -19.70
N SER A 49 20.68 -1.66 -20.44
CA SER A 49 21.88 -1.02 -19.89
C SER A 49 21.60 0.38 -19.32
N ASN A 50 22.45 0.79 -18.39
CA ASN A 50 22.38 2.11 -17.78
C ASN A 50 22.93 3.17 -18.73
N LEU A 51 22.06 3.97 -19.35
CA LEU A 51 22.47 5.01 -20.31
C LEU A 51 23.31 6.11 -19.67
N ALA A 52 23.24 6.29 -18.35
CA ALA A 52 24.04 7.28 -17.63
C ALA A 52 25.56 6.99 -17.66
N GLU A 53 25.98 5.78 -18.04
CA GLU A 53 27.39 5.41 -18.21
C GLU A 53 27.94 5.81 -19.60
N PHE A 54 27.05 5.98 -20.59
CA PHE A 54 27.42 6.29 -21.97
C PHE A 54 27.22 7.77 -22.35
N MET A 55 26.56 8.54 -21.48
CA MET A 55 26.30 9.98 -21.68
C MET A 55 27.37 10.89 -21.05
N ASP A 56 27.56 12.08 -21.62
CA ASP A 56 28.48 13.09 -21.08
C ASP A 56 27.93 13.71 -19.77
N ASP A 57 28.82 13.96 -18.81
CA ASP A 57 28.45 14.51 -17.50
C ASP A 57 27.74 15.88 -17.60
N ARG A 58 28.01 16.70 -18.63
CA ARG A 58 27.32 17.98 -18.83
C ARG A 58 25.86 17.80 -19.19
N GLU A 59 25.54 16.80 -20.02
CA GLU A 59 24.17 16.49 -20.41
C GLU A 59 23.40 15.95 -19.21
N LEU A 60 24.01 15.03 -18.47
CA LEU A 60 23.43 14.47 -17.24
C LEU A 60 23.14 15.57 -16.21
N GLN A 61 24.04 16.54 -16.05
CA GLN A 61 23.82 17.64 -15.11
C GLN A 61 22.72 18.60 -15.55
N SER A 62 22.54 18.80 -16.87
CA SER A 62 21.41 19.57 -17.41
C SER A 62 20.09 18.86 -17.11
N ILE A 63 20.00 17.58 -17.44
CA ILE A 63 18.80 16.75 -17.20
C ILE A 63 18.45 16.73 -15.71
N ALA A 64 19.45 16.54 -14.83
CA ALA A 64 19.23 16.56 -13.40
C ALA A 64 18.67 17.89 -12.90
N SER A 65 19.18 19.02 -13.43
CA SER A 65 18.74 20.36 -13.02
C SER A 65 17.30 20.64 -13.45
N ASP A 66 16.95 20.29 -14.69
CA ASP A 66 15.60 20.49 -15.23
C ASP A 66 14.58 19.63 -14.46
N LEU A 67 14.87 18.34 -14.27
CA LEU A 67 14.01 17.44 -13.51
C LEU A 67 13.85 17.85 -12.05
N THR A 68 14.92 18.33 -11.41
CA THR A 68 14.86 18.78 -10.01
C THR A 68 13.98 20.02 -9.89
N SER A 69 14.10 20.98 -10.81
CA SER A 69 13.23 22.16 -10.86
C SER A 69 11.76 21.77 -11.00
N ASP A 70 11.46 20.86 -11.93
CA ASP A 70 10.12 20.35 -12.16
C ASP A 70 9.53 19.64 -10.93
N ILE A 71 10.35 18.87 -10.21
CA ILE A 71 9.94 18.18 -8.98
C ILE A 71 9.64 19.17 -7.86
N ASP A 72 10.43 20.24 -7.73
CA ASP A 72 10.21 21.27 -6.72
C ASP A 72 8.90 22.06 -6.98
N GLU A 73 8.52 22.25 -8.25
CA GLU A 73 7.22 22.80 -8.63
C GLU A 73 6.06 21.87 -8.23
N ASP A 74 6.18 20.57 -8.51
CA ASP A 74 5.19 19.57 -8.12
C ASP A 74 5.07 19.44 -6.60
N GLU A 75 6.18 19.47 -5.86
CA GLU A 75 6.22 19.45 -4.39
C GLU A 75 5.49 20.68 -3.81
N SER A 76 5.70 21.85 -4.42
CA SER A 76 5.01 23.09 -4.06
C SER A 76 3.50 23.01 -4.28
N ALA A 77 3.06 22.37 -5.38
CA ALA A 77 1.64 22.23 -5.70
C ALA A 77 0.86 21.36 -4.69
N ARG A 78 1.51 20.35 -4.08
CA ARG A 78 0.88 19.46 -3.08
C ARG A 78 1.03 19.93 -1.63
N LYS A 79 1.67 21.08 -1.38
CA LYS A 79 2.00 21.57 -0.03
C LYS A 79 0.79 21.68 0.90
N GLU A 80 -0.35 22.14 0.40
CA GLU A 80 -1.59 22.25 1.20
C GLU A 80 -2.11 20.88 1.64
N TRP A 81 -2.09 19.89 0.74
CA TRP A 81 -2.51 18.53 1.05
C TRP A 81 -1.60 17.90 2.11
N ILE A 82 -0.27 18.03 1.96
CA ILE A 82 0.68 17.48 2.94
C ILE A 82 0.47 18.14 4.31
N ARG A 83 0.28 19.46 4.35
CA ARG A 83 0.05 20.18 5.60
C ARG A 83 -1.20 19.68 6.32
N ALA A 84 -2.31 19.50 5.60
CA ALA A 84 -3.54 18.95 6.16
C ALA A 84 -3.33 17.53 6.70
N TYR A 85 -2.55 16.71 5.98
CA TYR A 85 -2.20 15.36 6.42
C TYR A 85 -1.38 15.37 7.73
N VAL A 86 -0.28 16.14 7.79
CA VAL A 86 0.57 16.24 8.99
C VAL A 86 -0.19 16.80 10.18
N ASP A 87 -0.96 17.88 9.99
CA ASP A 87 -1.81 18.44 11.04
C ASP A 87 -2.86 17.42 11.53
N GLY A 88 -3.30 16.51 10.67
CA GLY A 88 -4.23 15.44 11.03
C GLY A 88 -3.62 14.24 11.74
N LEU A 89 -2.32 13.98 11.56
CA LEU A 89 -1.62 12.89 12.27
C LEU A 89 -1.62 13.13 13.78
N SER A 90 -1.50 14.39 14.23
CA SER A 90 -1.59 14.75 15.66
C SER A 90 -2.98 14.43 16.26
N LEU A 91 -4.04 14.48 15.45
CA LEU A 91 -5.40 14.19 15.89
C LEU A 91 -5.67 12.70 16.14
N LEU A 92 -4.74 11.80 15.77
CA LEU A 92 -4.86 10.36 16.01
C LEU A 92 -4.72 10.01 17.49
N GLY A 93 -4.10 10.89 18.30
CA GLY A 93 -3.97 10.69 19.74
C GLY A 93 -3.13 9.47 20.12
N LEU A 94 -2.18 9.07 19.26
CA LEU A 94 -1.30 7.91 19.51
C LEU A 94 -0.31 8.14 20.66
N LYS A 95 -0.22 9.38 21.14
CA LYS A 95 0.67 9.80 22.20
C LYS A 95 -0.08 10.44 23.35
N TYR A 96 0.48 10.25 24.52
CA TYR A 96 0.11 11.03 25.70
C TYR A 96 0.74 12.42 25.60
N GLU A 97 -0.10 13.44 25.42
CA GLU A 97 0.33 14.83 25.55
C GLU A 97 0.19 15.28 27.01
N GLU A 98 1.32 15.47 27.69
CA GLU A 98 1.35 16.21 28.95
C GLU A 98 1.22 17.70 28.64
N ARG A 99 0.00 18.24 28.80
CA ARG A 99 -0.25 19.65 28.54
C ARG A 99 0.09 20.50 29.77
N THR A 100 0.89 21.52 29.53
CA THR A 100 1.23 22.57 30.50
C THR A 100 0.37 23.82 30.35
N GLU A 101 -0.35 23.93 29.24
CA GLU A 101 -1.31 24.99 28.96
C GLU A 101 -2.73 24.42 28.80
N PRO A 102 -3.76 25.09 29.36
CA PRO A 102 -3.70 26.36 30.11
C PRO A 102 -3.11 26.27 31.53
N TRP A 103 -2.94 25.08 32.09
CA TRP A 103 -2.20 24.84 33.33
C TRP A 103 -1.48 23.48 33.29
N PRO A 104 -0.45 23.25 34.12
CA PRO A 104 0.21 21.95 34.27
C PRO A 104 -0.79 20.84 34.64
N GLY A 105 -0.90 19.82 33.79
CA GLY A 105 -1.83 18.70 33.99
C GLY A 105 -3.23 18.94 33.43
N ALA A 106 -3.40 19.93 32.55
CA ALA A 106 -4.63 20.08 31.76
C ALA A 106 -4.88 18.84 30.88
N CYS A 107 -6.14 18.57 30.54
CA CYS A 107 -6.52 17.39 29.78
C CYS A 107 -5.84 17.37 28.39
N GLY A 108 -5.00 16.35 28.17
CA GLY A 108 -4.35 16.05 26.89
C GLY A 108 -5.09 15.01 26.05
N VAL A 109 -6.26 14.53 26.49
CA VAL A 109 -6.97 13.43 25.82
C VAL A 109 -7.44 13.83 24.42
N PHE A 110 -7.30 12.92 23.47
CA PHE A 110 -7.84 13.02 22.12
C PHE A 110 -9.07 12.14 21.96
N TYR A 111 -10.01 12.57 21.12
CA TYR A 111 -11.13 11.71 20.77
C TYR A 111 -10.73 10.73 19.66
N PRO A 112 -10.85 9.40 19.86
CA PRO A 112 -10.23 8.40 18.97
C PRO A 112 -11.00 8.12 17.68
N ILE A 113 -11.87 9.03 17.20
CA ILE A 113 -12.75 8.78 16.05
C ILE A 113 -12.00 8.42 14.76
N LEU A 114 -10.86 9.07 14.51
CA LEU A 114 -10.04 8.80 13.34
C LEU A 114 -9.38 7.42 13.42
N SER A 115 -8.75 7.13 14.56
CA SER A 115 -8.07 5.86 14.82
C SER A 115 -9.06 4.69 14.83
N GLU A 116 -10.24 4.85 15.45
CA GLU A 116 -11.32 3.87 15.45
C GLU A 116 -11.79 3.55 14.02
N ALA A 117 -12.06 4.59 13.22
CA ALA A 117 -12.49 4.42 11.83
C ALA A 117 -11.40 3.79 10.94
N ALA A 118 -10.13 4.17 11.12
CA ALA A 118 -9.01 3.61 10.37
C ALA A 118 -8.77 2.13 10.71
N VAL A 119 -8.83 1.74 11.99
CA VAL A 119 -8.67 0.32 12.41
C VAL A 119 -9.79 -0.51 11.83
N ARG A 120 -11.03 -0.01 11.92
CA ARG A 120 -12.21 -0.71 11.40
C ARG A 120 -12.13 -0.93 9.90
N PHE A 121 -11.83 0.13 9.13
CA PHE A 121 -11.67 0.03 7.68
C PHE A 121 -10.57 -0.96 7.29
N GLN A 122 -9.41 -0.89 7.94
CA GLN A 122 -8.30 -1.80 7.67
C GLN A 122 -8.68 -3.25 7.97
N SER A 123 -9.34 -3.51 9.10
CA SER A 123 -9.76 -4.85 9.53
C SER A 123 -10.83 -5.45 8.61
N GLU A 124 -11.83 -4.68 8.20
CA GLU A 124 -12.88 -5.15 7.29
C GLU A 124 -12.32 -5.40 5.88
N SER A 125 -11.52 -4.46 5.36
CA SER A 125 -10.97 -4.54 4.00
C SER A 125 -9.99 -5.69 3.83
N ILE A 126 -9.13 -5.96 4.83
CA ILE A 126 -8.18 -7.07 4.75
C ILE A 126 -8.90 -8.42 4.78
N MET A 127 -9.95 -8.57 5.59
CA MET A 127 -10.74 -9.81 5.64
C MET A 127 -11.44 -10.12 4.32
N GLU A 128 -11.89 -9.09 3.61
CA GLU A 128 -12.52 -9.23 2.30
C GLU A 128 -11.51 -9.51 1.19
N GLN A 129 -10.35 -8.84 1.20
CA GLN A 129 -9.35 -8.93 0.14
C GLN A 129 -8.44 -10.15 0.26
N PHE A 130 -8.20 -10.63 1.48
CA PHE A 130 -7.33 -11.77 1.78
C PHE A 130 -8.08 -12.88 2.55
N PRO A 131 -9.01 -13.59 1.89
CA PRO A 131 -9.64 -14.75 2.49
C PRO A 131 -8.64 -15.91 2.61
N SER A 132 -8.93 -16.89 3.48
CA SER A 132 -8.07 -18.05 3.71
C SER A 132 -7.82 -18.92 2.47
N ALA A 133 -8.66 -18.81 1.45
CA ALA A 133 -8.51 -19.53 0.18
C ALA A 133 -7.48 -18.88 -0.77
N GLY A 134 -7.00 -17.68 -0.43
CA GLY A 134 -6.11 -16.89 -1.27
C GLY A 134 -6.82 -15.69 -1.92
N PRO A 135 -6.11 -14.59 -2.20
CA PRO A 135 -6.69 -13.34 -2.68
C PRO A 135 -6.96 -13.30 -4.20
N VAL A 136 -6.44 -14.27 -4.96
CA VAL A 136 -6.46 -14.28 -6.43
C VAL A 136 -7.50 -15.26 -6.98
N LYS A 137 -8.24 -14.80 -7.99
CA LYS A 137 -9.16 -15.59 -8.82
C LYS A 137 -8.84 -15.37 -10.29
N THR A 138 -9.04 -16.39 -11.11
CA THR A 138 -8.84 -16.30 -12.55
C THR A 138 -10.15 -16.07 -13.29
N GLN A 139 -10.05 -15.36 -14.41
CA GLN A 139 -11.14 -15.09 -15.33
C GLN A 139 -10.72 -15.48 -16.75
N ILE A 140 -11.49 -16.39 -17.36
CA ILE A 140 -11.25 -16.82 -18.73
C ILE A 140 -11.98 -15.87 -19.67
N VAL A 141 -11.22 -15.17 -20.53
CA VAL A 141 -11.78 -14.33 -21.59
C VAL A 141 -11.95 -15.16 -22.87
N GLY A 142 -13.17 -15.17 -23.42
CA GLY A 142 -13.50 -15.86 -24.67
C GLY A 142 -14.05 -17.28 -24.47
N LYS A 143 -13.76 -18.18 -25.42
CA LYS A 143 -14.28 -19.56 -25.38
C LYS A 143 -13.65 -20.34 -24.23
N ILE A 144 -14.51 -20.89 -23.36
CA ILE A 144 -14.11 -21.79 -22.29
C ILE A 144 -13.77 -23.14 -22.93
N THR A 145 -12.51 -23.55 -22.83
CA THR A 145 -12.00 -24.85 -23.27
C THR A 145 -11.41 -25.57 -22.05
N ALA A 146 -11.37 -26.91 -22.08
CA ALA A 146 -10.82 -27.67 -20.96
C ALA A 146 -9.37 -27.25 -20.61
N GLU A 147 -8.55 -27.00 -21.64
CA GLU A 147 -7.17 -26.52 -21.47
C GLU A 147 -7.11 -25.17 -20.76
N LYS A 148 -7.95 -24.20 -21.16
CA LYS A 148 -8.01 -22.88 -20.50
C LYS A 148 -8.54 -22.96 -19.07
N THR A 149 -9.46 -23.87 -18.78
CA THR A 149 -9.95 -24.07 -17.41
C THR A 149 -8.84 -24.62 -16.53
N SER A 150 -8.11 -25.63 -17.00
CA SER A 150 -6.97 -26.18 -16.26
C SER A 150 -5.83 -25.17 -16.10
N ALA A 151 -5.54 -24.36 -17.13
CA ALA A 151 -4.59 -23.25 -17.01
C ALA A 151 -5.03 -22.22 -15.97
N ALA A 152 -6.32 -21.87 -15.95
CA ALA A 152 -6.88 -20.92 -14.99
C ALA A 152 -6.81 -21.42 -13.55
N ASP A 153 -7.01 -22.72 -13.31
CA ASP A 153 -6.87 -23.30 -11.98
C ASP A 153 -5.39 -23.29 -11.53
N ARG A 154 -4.45 -23.64 -12.43
CA ARG A 154 -3.00 -23.59 -12.14
C ARG A 154 -2.50 -22.18 -11.83
N VAL A 155 -2.88 -21.19 -12.65
CA VAL A 155 -2.48 -19.79 -12.44
C VAL A 155 -3.04 -19.26 -11.12
N ALA A 156 -4.29 -19.59 -10.79
CA ALA A 156 -4.88 -19.21 -9.51
C ALA A 156 -4.12 -19.83 -8.34
N GLU A 157 -3.79 -21.12 -8.41
CA GLU A 157 -3.06 -21.82 -7.35
C GLU A 157 -1.62 -21.28 -7.19
N ASP A 158 -0.89 -21.10 -8.28
CA ASP A 158 0.48 -20.56 -8.25
C ASP A 158 0.52 -19.12 -7.74
N MET A 159 -0.36 -18.22 -8.20
CA MET A 159 -0.39 -16.85 -7.68
C MET A 159 -0.80 -16.81 -6.21
N ASN A 160 -1.79 -17.60 -5.80
CA ASN A 160 -2.20 -17.66 -4.40
C ASN A 160 -1.04 -18.17 -3.52
N TRP A 161 -0.39 -19.27 -3.90
CA TRP A 161 0.77 -19.80 -3.19
C TRP A 161 1.92 -18.78 -3.11
N ARG A 162 2.21 -18.05 -4.20
CA ARG A 162 3.24 -17.01 -4.20
C ARG A 162 2.93 -15.89 -3.21
N LEU A 163 1.69 -15.39 -3.23
CA LEU A 163 1.27 -14.27 -2.39
C LEU A 163 1.12 -14.66 -0.91
N THR A 164 0.80 -15.92 -0.59
CA THR A 164 0.62 -16.37 0.80
C THR A 164 1.87 -16.97 1.41
N GLU A 165 2.66 -17.75 0.66
CA GLU A 165 3.80 -18.50 1.18
C GLU A 165 5.15 -17.92 0.73
N GLN A 166 5.31 -17.61 -0.57
CA GLN A 166 6.60 -17.12 -1.09
C GLN A 166 6.89 -15.66 -0.74
N MET A 167 5.85 -14.86 -0.55
CA MET A 167 5.91 -13.43 -0.24
C MET A 167 5.31 -13.14 1.14
N PRO A 168 5.95 -13.60 2.25
CA PRO A 168 5.40 -13.42 3.59
C PRO A 168 5.19 -11.95 3.99
N GLU A 169 5.94 -11.02 3.39
CA GLU A 169 5.80 -9.58 3.59
C GLU A 169 4.55 -8.99 2.91
N TYR A 170 3.97 -9.65 1.91
CA TYR A 170 2.91 -9.09 1.07
C TYR A 170 1.66 -8.69 1.86
N ARG A 171 1.19 -9.59 2.75
CA ARG A 171 0.01 -9.32 3.59
C ARG A 171 0.28 -8.19 4.61
N PRO A 172 1.35 -8.23 5.44
CA PRO A 172 1.67 -7.13 6.34
C PRO A 172 1.84 -5.77 5.64
N GLU A 173 2.50 -5.74 4.47
CA GLU A 173 2.65 -4.51 3.68
C GLU A 173 1.29 -4.01 3.15
N HIS A 174 0.41 -4.91 2.73
CA HIS A 174 -0.93 -4.55 2.31
C HIS A 174 -1.81 -4.06 3.49
N GLU A 175 -1.66 -4.64 4.68
CA GLU A 175 -2.34 -4.15 5.90
C GLU A 175 -1.88 -2.73 6.28
N LYS A 176 -0.56 -2.45 6.19
CA LYS A 176 -0.02 -1.08 6.37
C LYS A 176 -0.54 -0.13 5.31
N LEU A 177 -0.66 -0.59 4.06
CA LEU A 177 -1.23 0.20 2.97
C LEU A 177 -2.66 0.60 3.29
N LEU A 178 -3.53 -0.33 3.70
CA LEU A 178 -4.93 -0.04 4.02
C LEU A 178 -5.06 0.95 5.18
N TRP A 179 -4.20 0.82 6.21
CA TRP A 179 -4.10 1.79 7.30
C TRP A 179 -3.74 3.19 6.79
N SER A 180 -2.67 3.30 6.01
CA SER A 180 -2.22 4.59 5.45
C SER A 180 -3.24 5.18 4.50
N LEU A 181 -3.88 4.35 3.68
CA LEU A 181 -4.90 4.73 2.72
C LEU A 181 -6.11 5.36 3.41
N ALA A 182 -6.57 4.76 4.51
CA ALA A 182 -7.69 5.29 5.29
C ALA A 182 -7.39 6.70 5.80
N LEU A 183 -6.15 6.98 6.23
CA LEU A 183 -5.77 8.25 6.82
C LEU A 183 -5.44 9.32 5.76
N ALA A 184 -4.52 9.01 4.85
CA ALA A 184 -4.01 9.94 3.84
C ALA A 184 -4.97 10.10 2.65
N GLY A 185 -5.73 9.06 2.29
CA GLY A 185 -6.63 9.03 1.14
C GLY A 185 -6.00 8.49 -0.13
N SER A 186 -4.68 8.39 -0.16
CA SER A 186 -3.90 7.76 -1.22
C SER A 186 -2.82 6.89 -0.62
N ALA A 187 -2.54 5.78 -1.29
CA ALA A 187 -1.42 4.90 -0.99
C ALA A 187 -0.98 4.25 -2.29
N PHE A 188 0.30 3.88 -2.38
CA PHE A 188 0.86 3.31 -3.58
C PHE A 188 1.47 1.95 -3.29
N LYS A 189 1.51 1.08 -4.30
CA LYS A 189 2.39 -0.08 -4.30
C LYS A 189 3.34 0.00 -5.47
N LYS A 190 4.63 -0.22 -5.20
CA LYS A 190 5.64 -0.40 -6.22
C LYS A 190 5.84 -1.89 -6.44
N ILE A 191 5.67 -2.33 -7.68
CA ILE A 191 5.77 -3.74 -8.08
C ILE A 191 6.93 -3.86 -9.06
N TYR A 192 7.90 -4.69 -8.71
CA TYR A 192 9.09 -4.91 -9.52
C TYR A 192 9.70 -6.28 -9.24
N PHE A 193 10.54 -6.75 -10.15
CA PHE A 193 11.36 -7.93 -9.92
C PHE A 193 12.60 -7.53 -9.12
N ASP A 194 12.83 -8.14 -7.96
CA ASP A 194 14.02 -7.89 -7.14
C ASP A 194 15.11 -8.91 -7.53
N PRO A 195 16.21 -8.49 -8.19
CA PRO A 195 17.28 -9.40 -8.61
C PRO A 195 18.01 -10.04 -7.42
N ALA A 196 18.07 -9.37 -6.26
CA ALA A 196 18.76 -9.89 -5.09
C ALA A 196 17.95 -11.02 -4.41
N LEU A 197 16.62 -10.94 -4.47
CA LEU A 197 15.72 -11.98 -3.95
C LEU A 197 15.35 -13.02 -5.02
N GLY A 198 15.60 -12.73 -6.30
CA GLY A 198 15.23 -13.59 -7.43
C GLY A 198 13.72 -13.78 -7.59
N ARG A 199 12.92 -12.80 -7.15
CA ARG A 199 11.44 -12.89 -7.18
C ARG A 199 10.79 -11.52 -7.29
N GLN A 200 9.50 -11.53 -7.66
CA GLN A 200 8.66 -10.35 -7.64
C GLN A 200 8.38 -9.88 -6.22
N VAL A 201 8.38 -8.56 -6.03
CA VAL A 201 8.06 -7.88 -4.77
C VAL A 201 7.01 -6.80 -5.01
N ALA A 202 6.15 -6.60 -4.02
CA ALA A 202 5.14 -5.54 -4.02
C ALA A 202 5.26 -4.75 -2.72
N VAL A 203 5.93 -3.60 -2.78
CA VAL A 203 6.29 -2.79 -1.62
C VAL A 203 5.30 -1.66 -1.46
N PHE A 204 4.80 -1.44 -0.24
CA PHE A 204 3.96 -0.28 0.05
C PHE A 204 4.80 0.99 0.04
N VAL A 205 4.30 2.00 -0.69
CA VAL A 205 4.87 3.34 -0.75
C VAL A 205 3.85 4.34 -0.19
N PRO A 206 4.18 5.08 0.87
CA PRO A 206 3.32 6.14 1.40
C PRO A 206 3.06 7.23 0.35
N ALA A 207 1.88 7.86 0.40
CA ALA A 207 1.53 8.90 -0.57
C ALA A 207 2.44 10.14 -0.52
N GLU A 208 3.11 10.39 0.59
CA GLU A 208 4.05 11.50 0.69
C GLU A 208 5.35 11.26 -0.08
N ASP A 209 5.76 10.01 -0.25
CA ASP A 209 7.00 9.67 -0.94
C ASP A 209 6.77 9.58 -2.46
N ILE A 210 5.54 9.77 -2.95
CA ILE A 210 5.21 9.84 -4.39
C ILE A 210 4.79 11.26 -4.76
N ILE A 211 5.57 11.92 -5.60
CA ILE A 211 5.31 13.28 -6.12
C ILE A 211 4.83 13.15 -7.56
N VAL A 212 3.65 13.71 -7.84
CA VAL A 212 3.02 13.70 -9.16
C VAL A 212 2.41 15.09 -9.41
N PRO A 213 2.46 15.61 -10.64
CA PRO A 213 1.83 16.88 -10.96
C PRO A 213 0.33 16.88 -10.60
N TYR A 214 -0.11 17.91 -9.87
CA TYR A 214 -1.45 17.93 -9.25
C TYR A 214 -2.61 17.90 -10.26
N GLY A 215 -2.39 18.39 -11.49
CA GLY A 215 -3.39 18.46 -12.55
C GLY A 215 -3.66 17.15 -13.29
N VAL A 216 -2.97 16.07 -12.94
CA VAL A 216 -3.08 14.78 -13.62
C VAL A 216 -4.22 13.94 -13.03
N SER A 217 -4.93 13.21 -13.89
CA SER A 217 -6.04 12.33 -13.49
C SER A 217 -5.62 10.93 -13.03
N SER A 218 -4.51 10.39 -13.54
CA SER A 218 -4.05 9.04 -13.23
C SER A 218 -2.55 8.86 -13.48
N LEU A 219 -1.92 7.82 -12.88
CA LEU A 219 -0.50 7.52 -13.08
C LEU A 219 -0.17 7.20 -14.54
N GLU A 220 -1.11 6.59 -15.25
CA GLU A 220 -0.97 6.20 -16.65
C GLU A 220 -0.92 7.42 -17.59
N ASN A 221 -1.47 8.56 -17.17
CA ASN A 221 -1.43 9.81 -17.96
C ASN A 221 -0.46 10.84 -17.36
N ALA A 222 0.20 10.52 -16.26
CA ALA A 222 1.18 11.41 -15.65
C ALA A 222 2.40 11.59 -16.56
N PRO A 223 2.81 12.84 -16.85
CA PRO A 223 4.04 13.10 -17.61
C PRO A 223 5.28 12.77 -16.79
N ARG A 224 5.17 12.87 -15.46
CA ARG A 224 6.22 12.48 -14.52
C ARG A 224 5.63 11.89 -13.23
N VAL A 225 6.30 10.88 -12.69
CA VAL A 225 6.01 10.28 -11.39
C VAL A 225 7.33 10.11 -10.65
N THR A 226 7.48 10.81 -9.53
CA THR A 226 8.73 10.79 -8.76
C THR A 226 8.51 10.03 -7.45
N HIS A 227 9.33 9.00 -7.24
CA HIS A 227 9.38 8.24 -6.00
C HIS A 227 10.61 8.63 -5.18
N VAL A 228 10.35 9.13 -3.98
CA VAL A 228 11.36 9.54 -3.00
C VAL A 228 11.72 8.36 -2.12
N MET A 229 12.96 7.89 -2.24
CA MET A 229 13.50 6.78 -1.46
C MET A 229 14.59 7.28 -0.50
N ARG A 230 14.71 6.59 0.64
CA ARG A 230 15.82 6.80 1.58
C ARG A 230 16.66 5.52 1.65
N LYS A 231 17.92 5.59 1.22
CA LYS A 231 18.85 4.44 1.16
C LYS A 231 20.07 4.68 2.03
N THR A 232 20.55 3.66 2.72
CA THR A 232 21.81 3.78 3.47
C THR A 232 23.00 3.81 2.51
N GLU A 233 24.14 4.34 2.95
CA GLU A 233 25.38 4.33 2.15
C GLU A 233 25.75 2.93 1.65
N ASN A 234 25.57 1.91 2.51
CA ASN A 234 25.84 0.53 2.14
C ASN A 234 24.88 0.01 1.06
N ASP A 235 23.61 0.43 1.08
CA ASP A 235 22.66 0.05 0.03
C ASP A 235 23.05 0.70 -1.30
N VAL A 236 23.43 1.97 -1.30
CA VAL A 236 23.89 2.66 -2.52
C VAL A 236 25.12 1.96 -3.09
N LYS A 237 26.12 1.65 -2.26
CA LYS A 237 27.32 0.91 -2.69
C LYS A 237 27.02 -0.46 -3.27
N LYS A 238 26.04 -1.19 -2.72
CA LYS A 238 25.60 -2.47 -3.29
C LYS A 238 24.95 -2.30 -4.65
N LEU A 239 24.16 -1.25 -4.82
CA LEU A 239 23.49 -0.93 -6.09
C LEU A 239 24.48 -0.42 -7.15
N GLN A 240 25.55 0.26 -6.73
CA GLN A 240 26.68 0.60 -7.59
C GLN A 240 27.45 -0.66 -8.02
N ALA A 241 27.79 -1.53 -7.06
CA ALA A 241 28.48 -2.78 -7.35
C ALA A 241 27.68 -3.76 -8.23
N SER A 242 26.34 -3.67 -8.22
CA SER A 242 25.49 -4.48 -9.09
C SER A 242 25.29 -3.90 -10.49
N GLY A 243 25.92 -2.76 -10.83
CA GLY A 243 25.69 -2.03 -12.07
C GLY A 243 24.28 -1.40 -12.15
N LEU A 244 23.53 -1.35 -11.03
CA LEU A 244 22.22 -0.70 -11.05
C LEU A 244 22.40 0.82 -11.09
N TYR A 245 23.38 1.32 -10.34
CA TYR A 245 23.77 2.72 -10.28
C TYR A 245 25.20 2.89 -10.79
N ARG A 246 25.49 4.06 -11.35
CA ARG A 246 26.82 4.47 -11.77
C ARG A 246 27.76 4.50 -10.58
N ASP A 247 28.98 4.00 -10.77
CA ASP A 247 30.04 4.04 -9.75
C ASP A 247 30.60 5.47 -9.66
N VAL A 248 29.98 6.27 -8.79
CA VAL A 248 30.34 7.67 -8.53
C VAL A 248 30.53 7.89 -7.03
N ASP A 249 31.52 8.70 -6.68
CA ASP A 249 31.75 9.08 -5.29
C ASP A 249 30.72 10.13 -4.86
N LEU A 250 29.86 9.75 -3.91
CA LEU A 250 28.80 10.62 -3.39
C LEU A 250 29.26 11.30 -2.09
N PRO A 251 28.96 12.59 -1.90
CA PRO A 251 29.27 13.29 -0.66
C PRO A 251 28.48 12.71 0.51
N GLU A 252 28.99 12.78 1.75
CA GLU A 252 28.28 12.27 2.92
C GLU A 252 26.83 12.82 3.02
N PRO A 253 25.87 11.96 3.42
CA PRO A 253 24.46 12.34 3.48
C PRO A 253 24.25 13.40 4.57
N GLN A 254 23.72 14.56 4.18
CA GLN A 254 23.37 15.63 5.10
C GLN A 254 21.94 15.47 5.61
N ASN A 255 21.76 15.72 6.91
CA ASN A 255 20.45 15.68 7.57
C ASN A 255 19.64 16.95 7.30
N VAL A 256 19.26 17.19 6.05
CA VAL A 256 18.31 18.25 5.71
C VAL A 256 16.90 17.66 5.67
N LEU A 257 16.30 17.51 6.85
CA LEU A 257 14.87 17.23 6.95
C LEU A 257 14.08 18.51 6.68
N ASP A 258 13.08 18.42 5.81
CA ASP A 258 12.11 19.50 5.62
C ASP A 258 11.29 19.73 6.91
N ASP A 259 10.76 20.93 7.11
CA ASP A 259 9.96 21.28 8.29
C ASP A 259 8.74 20.38 8.46
N ILE A 260 8.20 19.90 7.33
CA ILE A 260 7.11 18.93 7.29
C ILE A 260 7.59 17.55 7.75
N GLU A 261 8.73 17.08 7.26
CA GLU A 261 9.32 15.79 7.64
C GLU A 261 9.70 15.78 9.13
N LYS A 262 10.24 16.89 9.65
CA LYS A 262 10.53 17.07 11.07
C LYS A 262 9.28 16.96 11.92
N LYS A 263 8.23 17.74 11.59
CA LYS A 263 6.95 17.67 12.30
C LYS A 263 6.37 16.27 12.26
N LYS A 264 6.43 15.60 11.12
CA LYS A 264 5.95 14.23 11.01
C LYS A 264 6.73 13.27 11.91
N ALA A 265 8.06 13.32 11.90
CA ALA A 265 8.91 12.48 12.75
C ALA A 265 8.60 12.73 14.24
N GLU A 266 8.49 14.01 14.61
CA GLU A 266 8.05 14.44 15.93
C GLU A 266 6.70 13.85 16.27
N GLU A 267 5.68 13.94 15.42
CA GLU A 267 4.34 13.39 15.65
C GLU A 267 4.35 11.85 15.75
N MET A 268 5.17 11.16 14.97
CA MET A 268 5.34 9.70 15.05
C MET A 268 6.15 9.24 16.26
N GLY A 269 6.81 10.16 16.98
CA GLY A 269 7.62 9.82 18.15
C GLY A 269 9.00 9.30 17.81
N MET A 270 9.43 9.54 16.58
CA MET A 270 10.83 9.36 16.20
C MET A 270 11.58 10.62 16.62
N THR A 271 12.64 10.44 17.41
CA THR A 271 13.60 11.53 17.62
C THR A 271 14.28 11.77 16.27
N ALA A 272 14.29 13.01 15.78
CA ALA A 272 14.97 13.43 14.55
C ALA A 272 16.51 13.36 14.67
N THR A 273 17.03 12.29 15.25
CA THR A 273 18.45 12.01 15.42
C THR A 273 18.95 11.29 14.18
N MET A 274 19.75 12.04 13.41
CA MET A 274 20.69 11.62 12.36
C MET A 274 20.23 10.45 11.49
N ASP A 275 19.41 10.78 10.48
CA ASP A 275 19.18 9.88 9.36
C ASP A 275 20.39 9.93 8.41
N HIS A 276 21.32 8.99 8.54
CA HIS A 276 22.50 8.86 7.67
C HIS A 276 22.15 8.22 6.30
N ARG A 277 20.97 8.53 5.75
CA ARG A 277 20.49 7.97 4.48
C ARG A 277 20.52 9.02 3.38
N TYR A 278 20.90 8.58 2.18
CA TYR A 278 20.76 9.35 0.96
C TYR A 278 19.30 9.44 0.55
N LYS A 279 18.88 10.64 0.11
CA LYS A 279 17.56 10.89 -0.47
C LYS A 279 17.65 10.73 -1.98
N ILE A 280 17.13 9.62 -2.48
CA ILE A 280 17.18 9.24 -3.89
C ILE A 280 15.81 9.49 -4.51
N LEU A 281 15.79 10.17 -5.65
CA LEU A 281 14.60 10.44 -6.46
C LEU A 281 14.62 9.51 -7.66
N GLU A 282 13.63 8.61 -7.75
CA GLU A 282 13.40 7.81 -8.95
C GLU A 282 12.25 8.45 -9.74
N VAL A 283 12.57 9.02 -10.89
CA VAL A 283 11.67 9.79 -11.74
C VAL A 283 11.31 8.96 -12.96
N HIS A 284 10.03 8.63 -13.10
CA HIS A 284 9.46 8.01 -14.28
C HIS A 284 8.91 9.14 -15.14
N CYS A 285 9.54 9.45 -16.26
CA CYS A 285 9.16 10.57 -17.10
C CYS A 285 9.38 10.28 -18.58
N ASP A 286 8.66 11.02 -19.42
CA ASP A 286 8.86 10.99 -20.86
C ASP A 286 9.86 12.09 -21.23
N LEU A 287 11.01 11.73 -21.80
CA LEU A 287 12.07 12.65 -22.19
C LEU A 287 12.54 12.38 -23.62
N ASP A 288 12.98 13.44 -24.29
CA ASP A 288 13.71 13.35 -25.56
C ASP A 288 15.21 13.49 -25.24
N LEU A 289 15.91 12.36 -25.19
CA LEU A 289 17.32 12.33 -24.79
C LEU A 289 18.24 12.52 -26.01
N PRO A 290 19.20 13.45 -25.97
CA PRO A 290 20.20 13.60 -27.03
C PRO A 290 20.93 12.28 -27.28
N GLY A 291 20.98 11.83 -28.54
CA GLY A 291 21.59 10.55 -28.94
C GLY A 291 20.66 9.33 -28.88
N TYR A 292 19.55 9.40 -28.15
CA TYR A 292 18.54 8.34 -28.06
C TYR A 292 17.14 8.79 -28.53
N GLU A 293 17.10 9.79 -29.41
CA GLU A 293 15.88 10.36 -29.97
C GLU A 293 15.05 9.29 -30.71
N ASP A 294 13.73 9.42 -30.65
CA ASP A 294 12.83 8.58 -31.44
C ASP A 294 13.00 8.89 -32.94
N LYS A 295 13.28 7.86 -33.74
CA LYS A 295 13.51 8.00 -35.18
C LYS A 295 12.31 7.47 -35.96
N ASP A 296 11.92 8.20 -37.01
CA ASP A 296 10.91 7.74 -37.94
C ASP A 296 11.42 6.62 -38.86
N LYS A 297 10.56 6.15 -39.76
CA LYS A 297 10.91 5.10 -40.74
C LYS A 297 12.01 5.51 -41.72
N ASP A 298 12.27 6.81 -41.83
CA ASP A 298 13.26 7.41 -42.72
C ASP A 298 14.56 7.78 -41.96
N GLY A 299 14.60 7.56 -40.64
CA GLY A 299 15.76 7.77 -39.78
C GLY A 299 15.87 9.18 -39.17
N GLU A 300 14.88 10.04 -39.37
CA GLU A 300 14.84 11.41 -38.86
C GLU A 300 14.23 11.47 -37.46
N PRO A 301 14.72 12.36 -36.58
CA PRO A 301 14.19 12.48 -35.22
C PRO A 301 12.76 13.05 -35.24
N THR A 302 11.83 12.33 -34.61
CA THR A 302 10.41 12.71 -34.53
C THR A 302 10.14 13.78 -33.48
N GLY A 303 11.06 13.98 -32.53
CA GLY A 303 10.88 14.82 -31.35
C GLY A 303 9.85 14.27 -30.37
N ILE A 304 9.54 12.97 -30.43
CA ILE A 304 8.64 12.30 -29.50
C ILE A 304 9.44 11.88 -28.27
N ALA A 305 9.03 12.37 -27.11
CA ALA A 305 9.60 11.97 -25.83
C ALA A 305 9.32 10.48 -25.55
N LEU A 306 10.36 9.74 -25.18
CA LEU A 306 10.30 8.32 -24.84
C LEU A 306 10.28 8.13 -23.31
N PRO A 307 9.68 7.05 -22.79
CA PRO A 307 9.58 6.84 -21.36
C PRO A 307 10.90 6.32 -20.79
N TYR A 308 11.42 7.00 -19.77
CA TYR A 308 12.63 6.64 -19.03
C TYR A 308 12.40 6.59 -17.52
N VAL A 309 13.20 5.77 -16.83
CA VAL A 309 13.35 5.78 -15.38
C VAL A 309 14.72 6.37 -15.05
N ILE A 310 14.71 7.52 -14.39
CA ILE A 310 15.92 8.26 -14.03
C ILE A 310 16.06 8.25 -12.51
N THR A 311 17.24 7.90 -12.02
CA THR A 311 17.55 7.93 -10.59
C THR A 311 18.52 9.07 -10.31
N ILE A 312 18.14 9.98 -9.42
CA ILE A 312 18.91 11.17 -9.04
C ILE A 312 19.14 11.16 -7.53
N GLU A 313 20.35 11.48 -7.10
CA GLU A 313 20.61 11.78 -5.68
C GLU A 313 20.32 13.27 -5.41
N LYS A 314 19.36 13.57 -4.51
CA LYS A 314 18.78 14.92 -4.34
C LYS A 314 19.80 15.95 -3.85
N GLN A 315 20.82 15.56 -3.07
CA GLN A 315 21.74 16.52 -2.46
C GLN A 315 22.82 17.01 -3.44
N SER A 316 23.42 16.08 -4.18
CA SER A 316 24.47 16.34 -5.16
C SER A 316 23.92 16.65 -6.54
N ASN A 317 22.62 16.40 -6.79
CA ASN A 317 22.01 16.41 -8.12
C ASN A 317 22.74 15.52 -9.13
N THR A 318 23.35 14.44 -8.64
CA THR A 318 24.05 13.48 -9.50
C THR A 318 23.07 12.44 -10.02
N ILE A 319 23.05 12.21 -11.33
CA ILE A 319 22.32 11.10 -11.93
C ILE A 319 23.07 9.80 -11.64
N LEU A 320 22.38 8.86 -11.01
CA LEU A 320 22.87 7.53 -10.70
C LEU A 320 22.52 6.53 -11.79
N ALA A 321 21.36 6.66 -12.43
CA ALA A 321 20.96 5.76 -13.51
C ALA A 321 19.94 6.38 -14.46
N ILE A 322 20.00 6.02 -15.74
CA ILE A 322 18.97 6.28 -16.75
C ILE A 322 18.67 4.96 -17.45
N ARG A 323 17.41 4.49 -17.38
CA ARG A 323 16.97 3.25 -18.03
C ARG A 323 15.74 3.47 -18.89
N ARG A 324 15.65 2.75 -20.00
CA ARG A 324 14.47 2.74 -20.87
C ARG A 324 13.30 2.07 -20.16
N ASN A 325 12.11 2.68 -20.23
CA ASN A 325 10.90 2.22 -19.54
C ASN A 325 9.82 1.69 -20.51
N TYR A 326 10.25 1.06 -21.61
CA TYR A 326 9.39 0.45 -22.62
C TYR A 326 9.99 -0.90 -23.04
N TYR A 327 9.24 -1.76 -23.74
CA TYR A 327 9.77 -3.01 -24.30
C TYR A 327 10.41 -2.74 -25.65
N GLU A 328 11.56 -3.36 -25.93
CA GLU A 328 12.26 -3.23 -27.22
C GLU A 328 11.35 -3.64 -28.40
N GLU A 329 10.57 -4.70 -28.22
CA GLU A 329 9.66 -5.23 -29.24
C GLU A 329 8.33 -4.46 -29.37
N ASP A 330 8.05 -3.47 -28.50
CA ASP A 330 6.79 -2.72 -28.53
C ASP A 330 6.84 -1.58 -29.57
N PRO A 331 6.06 -1.66 -30.67
CA PRO A 331 6.06 -0.63 -31.71
C PRO A 331 5.52 0.73 -31.22
N LEU A 332 4.73 0.73 -30.16
CA LEU A 332 4.14 1.95 -29.58
C LEU A 332 4.98 2.55 -28.45
N LYS A 333 6.04 1.84 -28.02
CA LYS A 333 6.95 2.24 -26.93
C LYS A 333 6.18 2.74 -25.69
N LEU A 334 5.14 2.01 -25.28
CA LEU A 334 4.30 2.42 -24.17
C LEU A 334 5.06 2.31 -22.85
N LYS A 335 4.84 3.28 -21.96
CA LYS A 335 5.47 3.27 -20.63
C LYS A 335 5.04 2.07 -19.80
N ARG A 336 6.01 1.39 -19.19
CA ARG A 336 5.77 0.31 -18.24
C ARG A 336 5.35 0.89 -16.89
N GLN A 337 4.21 0.42 -16.38
CA GLN A 337 3.69 0.84 -15.08
C GLN A 337 4.33 0.02 -13.96
N HIS A 338 4.96 0.71 -13.02
CA HIS A 338 5.59 0.09 -11.83
C HIS A 338 4.82 0.41 -10.54
N PHE A 339 3.89 1.37 -10.60
CA PHE A 339 3.13 1.83 -9.45
C PHE A 339 1.64 1.58 -9.63
N VAL A 340 0.99 1.20 -8.53
CA VAL A 340 -0.46 1.08 -8.45
C VAL A 340 -0.96 2.07 -7.41
N HIS A 341 -1.92 2.91 -7.81
CA HIS A 341 -2.53 3.91 -6.95
C HIS A 341 -3.80 3.39 -6.32
N TYR A 342 -3.79 3.27 -4.99
CA TYR A 342 -4.98 3.01 -4.20
C TYR A 342 -5.60 4.33 -3.74
N ILE A 343 -6.90 4.49 -4.00
CA ILE A 343 -7.67 5.70 -3.69
C ILE A 343 -8.80 5.36 -2.72
N TYR A 344 -8.85 6.06 -1.59
CA TYR A 344 -9.94 5.94 -0.62
C TYR A 344 -11.20 6.64 -1.15
N VAL A 345 -11.16 7.97 -1.26
CA VAL A 345 -12.18 8.82 -1.89
C VAL A 345 -11.44 9.73 -2.88
N PRO A 346 -11.92 9.90 -4.13
CA PRO A 346 -11.19 10.69 -5.10
C PRO A 346 -11.30 12.17 -4.73
N GLY A 347 -10.17 12.87 -4.83
CA GLY A 347 -10.08 14.31 -4.59
C GLY A 347 -10.38 15.13 -5.83
N PHE A 348 -10.20 16.44 -5.71
CA PHE A 348 -10.25 17.36 -6.86
C PHE A 348 -8.98 17.33 -7.72
N GLY A 349 -7.86 16.84 -7.16
CA GLY A 349 -6.61 16.62 -7.88
C GLY A 349 -6.20 15.15 -7.83
N PHE A 350 -4.92 14.90 -8.11
CA PHE A 350 -4.36 13.55 -8.15
C PHE A 350 -4.51 12.78 -6.82
N TYR A 351 -4.25 13.45 -5.68
CA TYR A 351 -4.34 12.82 -4.36
C TYR A 351 -5.80 12.72 -3.88
N GLY A 352 -6.16 11.52 -3.42
CA GLY A 352 -7.44 11.25 -2.78
C GLY A 352 -7.60 11.88 -1.39
N PHE A 353 -8.83 11.95 -0.93
CA PHE A 353 -9.18 12.37 0.43
C PHE A 353 -9.31 11.15 1.35
N GLY A 354 -8.57 11.18 2.47
CA GLY A 354 -8.69 10.21 3.56
C GLY A 354 -9.54 10.73 4.71
N LEU A 355 -9.67 9.92 5.77
CA LEU A 355 -10.40 10.24 6.99
C LEU A 355 -9.91 11.53 7.66
N ILE A 356 -8.61 11.84 7.59
CA ILE A 356 -8.06 13.11 8.08
C ILE A 356 -8.73 14.31 7.39
N HIS A 357 -8.85 14.24 6.07
CA HIS A 357 -9.46 15.30 5.26
C HIS A 357 -10.97 15.38 5.47
N LEU A 358 -11.60 14.22 5.63
CA LEU A 358 -13.06 14.08 5.67
C LEU A 358 -13.66 14.37 7.05
N VAL A 359 -13.07 13.82 8.12
CA VAL A 359 -13.60 13.92 9.49
C VAL A 359 -12.63 14.52 10.50
N GLY A 360 -11.45 15.00 10.06
CA GLY A 360 -10.48 15.65 10.94
C GLY A 360 -11.05 16.86 11.69
N ALA A 361 -11.95 17.64 11.07
CA ALA A 361 -12.65 18.74 11.74
C ALA A 361 -13.55 18.27 12.90
N PHE A 362 -14.24 17.14 12.74
CA PHE A 362 -15.03 16.53 13.80
C PHE A 362 -14.13 15.99 14.92
N ALA A 363 -13.01 15.34 14.57
CA ALA A 363 -12.03 14.85 15.54
C ALA A 363 -11.42 15.99 16.38
N LYS A 364 -11.05 17.09 15.73
CA LYS A 364 -10.53 18.30 16.38
C LYS A 364 -11.56 18.93 17.31
N SER A 365 -12.80 19.06 16.86
CA SER A 365 -13.89 19.65 17.65
C SER A 365 -14.28 18.77 18.84
N GLY A 366 -14.40 17.45 18.63
CA GLY A 366 -14.67 16.48 19.68
C GLY A 366 -13.57 16.44 20.73
N THR A 367 -12.31 16.45 20.30
CA THR A 367 -11.14 16.57 21.19
C THR A 367 -11.19 17.85 22.03
N SER A 368 -11.47 18.99 21.40
CA SER A 368 -11.61 20.26 22.13
C SER A 368 -12.71 20.23 23.18
N LEU A 369 -13.88 19.67 22.85
CA LEU A 369 -15.01 19.59 23.77
C LEU A 369 -14.74 18.63 24.93
N ILE A 370 -14.13 17.46 24.68
CA ILE A 370 -13.77 16.51 25.73
C ILE A 370 -12.76 17.12 26.69
N ARG A 371 -11.72 17.77 26.17
CA ARG A 371 -10.71 18.44 27.00
C ARG A 371 -11.38 19.47 27.91
N GLN A 372 -12.25 20.33 27.37
CA GLN A 372 -12.99 21.32 28.15
C GLN A 372 -13.93 20.70 29.21
N LEU A 373 -14.64 19.62 28.87
CA LEU A 373 -15.55 18.94 29.80
C LEU A 373 -14.79 18.27 30.95
N VAL A 374 -13.68 17.59 30.66
CA VAL A 374 -12.82 16.95 31.67
C VAL A 374 -12.18 18.01 32.56
N ASP A 375 -11.63 19.08 31.96
CA ASP A 375 -11.01 20.18 32.69
C ASP A 375 -12.01 20.91 33.59
N ALA A 376 -13.24 21.15 33.12
CA ALA A 376 -14.32 21.72 33.93
C ALA A 376 -14.67 20.81 35.13
N GLY A 377 -14.69 19.48 34.92
CA GLY A 377 -14.89 18.50 35.99
C GLY A 377 -13.78 18.56 37.03
N THR A 378 -12.51 18.60 36.59
CA THR A 378 -11.35 18.71 37.48
C THR A 378 -11.40 20.00 38.31
N LEU A 379 -11.67 21.15 37.68
CA LEU A 379 -11.73 22.45 38.37
C LEU A 379 -12.94 22.56 39.31
N SER A 380 -14.07 21.94 38.97
CA SER A 380 -15.24 21.89 39.86
C SER A 380 -15.01 20.99 41.08
N ASN A 381 -14.28 19.88 40.92
CA ASN A 381 -13.97 18.95 42.00
C ASN A 381 -12.83 19.45 42.91
N LEU A 382 -11.86 20.18 42.33
CA LEU A 382 -10.70 20.74 43.02
C LEU A 382 -10.63 22.25 42.80
N PRO A 383 -11.57 23.03 43.37
CA PRO A 383 -11.64 24.46 43.11
C PRO A 383 -10.45 25.19 43.74
N GLY A 384 -9.70 25.89 42.90
CA GLY A 384 -8.79 26.96 43.33
C GLY A 384 -9.56 28.17 43.89
N GLY A 385 -8.86 29.03 44.62
CA GLY A 385 -9.47 30.20 45.24
C GLY A 385 -8.45 31.24 45.71
N LEU A 386 -8.96 32.37 46.16
CA LEU A 386 -8.19 33.45 46.76
C LEU A 386 -8.26 33.33 48.29
N LYS A 387 -7.12 33.38 48.97
CA LYS A 387 -7.04 33.44 50.44
C LYS A 387 -6.56 34.80 50.91
N THR A 388 -7.07 35.29 52.04
CA THR A 388 -6.61 36.55 52.65
C THR A 388 -5.15 36.42 53.12
N ARG A 389 -4.36 37.50 53.01
CA ARG A 389 -2.91 37.50 53.30
C ARG A 389 -2.56 37.03 54.72
N GLY A 390 -3.46 37.23 55.69
CA GLY A 390 -3.23 36.86 57.08
C GLY A 390 -3.69 35.45 57.46
N LEU A 391 -4.32 34.69 56.55
CA LEU A 391 -4.72 33.30 56.80
C LEU A 391 -3.47 32.39 56.75
N ARG A 392 -3.07 31.84 57.90
CA ARG A 392 -1.93 30.93 58.02
C ARG A 392 -2.37 29.59 58.60
N VAL A 393 -1.99 28.50 57.94
CA VAL A 393 -2.21 27.14 58.44
C VAL A 393 -0.94 26.69 59.16
N LYS A 394 -1.05 26.13 60.35
CA LYS A 394 0.10 25.74 61.16
C LYS A 394 0.54 24.31 60.79
N GLY A 395 1.79 24.13 60.33
CA GLY A 395 2.37 22.86 59.87
C GLY A 395 2.17 22.64 58.37
N ASP A 396 3.12 23.08 57.54
CA ASP A 396 2.85 23.61 56.20
C ASP A 396 2.55 22.57 55.09
N ASP A 397 3.06 21.34 55.13
CA ASP A 397 3.07 20.50 53.91
C ASP A 397 2.47 19.08 54.02
N THR A 398 1.96 18.67 55.19
CA THR A 398 1.40 17.32 55.35
C THR A 398 -0.12 17.29 55.08
N PRO A 399 -0.62 16.33 54.27
CA PRO A 399 -2.05 16.10 54.10
C PRO A 399 -2.75 15.85 55.44
N ILE A 400 -3.96 16.40 55.61
CA ILE A 400 -4.77 16.18 56.82
C ILE A 400 -5.26 14.72 56.81
N SER A 401 -4.94 13.96 57.87
CA SER A 401 -5.40 12.58 57.99
C SER A 401 -6.88 12.50 58.43
N PRO A 402 -7.61 11.43 58.10
CA PRO A 402 -8.98 11.25 58.58
C PRO A 402 -9.06 11.35 60.12
N GLY A 403 -9.86 12.30 60.63
CA GLY A 403 -10.05 12.56 62.07
C GLY A 403 -9.10 13.58 62.69
N GLU A 404 -8.19 14.18 61.90
CA GLU A 404 -7.24 15.20 62.36
C GLU A 404 -7.84 16.62 62.25
N PHE A 405 -7.71 17.42 63.32
CA PHE A 405 -8.03 18.84 63.32
C PHE A 405 -6.73 19.64 63.32
N ARG A 406 -6.61 20.62 62.42
CA ARG A 406 -5.42 21.46 62.28
C ARG A 406 -5.74 22.92 62.63
N ASP A 407 -4.83 23.53 63.39
CA ASP A 407 -4.97 24.93 63.79
C ASP A 407 -4.78 25.87 62.58
N VAL A 408 -5.68 26.84 62.46
CA VAL A 408 -5.66 27.88 61.42
C VAL A 408 -5.78 29.25 62.09
N ASP A 409 -4.80 30.12 61.83
CA ASP A 409 -4.82 31.50 62.29
C ASP A 409 -5.62 32.35 61.29
N VAL A 410 -6.76 32.87 61.73
CA VAL A 410 -7.66 33.73 60.94
C VAL A 410 -7.59 35.16 61.46
N PRO A 411 -7.30 36.18 60.62
CA PRO A 411 -7.18 37.57 61.07
C PRO A 411 -8.46 38.16 61.65
N SER A 412 -9.61 37.79 61.08
CA SER A 412 -10.95 38.18 61.56
C SER A 412 -12.04 37.39 60.82
N GLY A 413 -13.14 37.09 61.49
CA GLY A 413 -14.32 36.42 60.89
C GLY A 413 -14.21 34.89 60.83
N ALA A 414 -15.08 34.25 60.06
CA ALA A 414 -15.02 32.80 59.87
C ALA A 414 -13.93 32.43 58.84
N ILE A 415 -13.41 31.19 58.92
CA ILE A 415 -12.47 30.64 57.91
C ILE A 415 -13.07 30.77 56.50
N LYS A 416 -14.38 30.55 56.37
CA LYS A 416 -15.13 30.66 55.11
C LYS A 416 -15.07 32.05 54.48
N ASP A 417 -15.07 33.11 55.29
CA ASP A 417 -15.03 34.48 54.79
C ASP A 417 -13.62 34.90 54.34
N ASN A 418 -12.60 34.13 54.72
CA ASN A 418 -11.20 34.35 54.38
C ASN A 418 -10.72 33.55 53.17
N ILE A 419 -11.58 32.67 52.62
CA ILE A 419 -11.32 31.85 51.44
C ILE A 419 -12.44 32.07 50.43
N LEU A 420 -12.12 32.65 49.27
CA LEU A 420 -13.05 32.79 48.16
C LEU A 420 -12.72 31.74 47.08
N PRO A 421 -13.47 30.63 46.96
CA PRO A 421 -13.33 29.72 45.84
C PRO A 421 -13.73 30.44 44.54
N LEU A 422 -12.98 30.20 43.46
CA LEU A 422 -13.36 30.69 42.15
C LEU A 422 -14.63 29.95 41.67
N PRO A 423 -15.56 30.64 40.99
CA PRO A 423 -16.84 30.05 40.59
C PRO A 423 -16.66 29.18 39.34
N TYR A 424 -16.00 28.03 39.49
CA TYR A 424 -15.97 26.99 38.47
C TYR A 424 -17.36 26.34 38.36
N LYS A 425 -17.79 26.08 37.13
CA LYS A 425 -19.04 25.37 36.85
C LYS A 425 -18.74 23.90 36.57
N GLU A 426 -19.68 23.04 36.92
CA GLU A 426 -19.69 21.64 36.52
C GLU A 426 -19.65 21.52 34.98
N PRO A 427 -19.22 20.36 34.44
CA PRO A 427 -19.24 20.09 33.01
C PRO A 427 -20.62 20.42 32.40
N SER A 428 -20.63 21.27 31.37
CA SER A 428 -21.88 21.74 30.76
C SER A 428 -22.58 20.61 30.02
N GLN A 429 -23.84 20.34 30.39
CA GLN A 429 -24.69 19.38 29.68
C GLN A 429 -24.88 19.77 28.21
N VAL A 430 -24.91 21.06 27.88
CA VAL A 430 -25.04 21.55 26.49
C VAL A 430 -23.80 21.20 25.68
N LEU A 431 -22.60 21.34 26.27
CA LEU A 431 -21.35 20.96 25.60
C LEU A 431 -21.24 19.44 25.43
N TYR A 432 -21.73 18.67 26.40
CA TYR A 432 -21.82 17.22 26.28
C TYR A 432 -22.78 16.80 25.16
N THR A 433 -23.96 17.42 25.06
CA THR A 433 -24.89 17.17 23.95
C THR A 433 -24.28 17.54 22.60
N LEU A 434 -23.59 18.68 22.50
CA LEU A 434 -22.88 19.07 21.28
C LEU A 434 -21.78 18.06 20.92
N LEU A 435 -21.01 17.59 21.91
CA LEU A 435 -20.01 16.54 21.71
C LEU A 435 -20.66 15.29 21.14
N GLN A 436 -21.77 14.82 21.72
CA GLN A 436 -22.49 13.65 21.22
C GLN A 436 -22.95 13.85 19.77
N THR A 437 -23.49 15.02 19.42
CA THR A 437 -23.89 15.32 18.03
C THR A 437 -22.70 15.31 17.07
N ILE A 438 -21.59 15.97 17.42
CA ILE A 438 -20.37 16.00 16.59
C ILE A 438 -19.80 14.60 16.41
N VAL A 439 -19.78 13.80 17.47
CA VAL A 439 -19.32 12.40 17.41
C VAL A 439 -20.24 11.57 16.54
N GLN A 440 -21.56 11.71 16.68
CA GLN A 440 -22.53 10.93 15.91
C GLN A 440 -22.46 11.28 14.42
N GLU A 441 -22.41 12.56 14.06
CA GLU A 441 -22.27 13.00 12.67
C GLU A 441 -20.90 12.60 12.10
N GLY A 442 -19.82 12.74 12.87
CA GLY A 442 -18.49 12.28 12.48
C GLY A 442 -18.45 10.77 12.24
N ARG A 443 -19.07 9.97 13.12
CA ARG A 443 -19.18 8.51 12.96
C ARG A 443 -20.04 8.15 11.77
N ARG A 444 -21.16 8.83 11.54
CA ARG A 444 -22.01 8.58 10.38
C ARG A 444 -21.30 8.91 9.07
N PHE A 445 -20.42 9.89 9.08
CA PHE A 445 -19.63 10.27 7.92
C PHE A 445 -18.45 9.29 7.68
N ALA A 446 -17.74 8.91 8.75
CA ALA A 446 -16.59 7.99 8.68
C ALA A 446 -17.01 6.52 8.51
N ALA A 447 -18.07 6.11 9.21
CA ALA A 447 -18.70 4.81 9.13
C ALA A 447 -19.82 4.89 8.10
N THR A 448 -19.43 4.61 6.87
CA THR A 448 -20.32 4.22 5.77
C THR A 448 -21.12 2.93 6.09
N ALA A 449 -20.89 2.28 7.23
CA ALA A 449 -21.36 0.94 7.57
C ALA A 449 -22.37 0.84 8.72
N ASP A 450 -22.44 1.81 9.64
CA ASP A 450 -23.25 1.66 10.87
C ASP A 450 -24.63 2.31 10.74
N MET A 451 -25.49 1.66 9.96
CA MET A 451 -26.91 1.66 10.32
C MET A 451 -27.25 0.27 10.84
N GLN A 452 -27.58 0.21 12.13
CA GLN A 452 -27.92 -1.00 12.87
C GLN A 452 -28.87 -1.90 12.06
N ILE A 453 -28.34 -2.99 11.53
CA ILE A 453 -29.11 -4.14 11.02
C ILE A 453 -29.90 -4.81 12.17
N SER A 454 -29.59 -4.41 13.41
CA SER A 454 -30.10 -4.92 14.68
C SER A 454 -31.61 -4.76 14.93
N ASP A 455 -32.30 -3.87 14.20
CA ASP A 455 -33.73 -3.59 14.41
C ASP A 455 -34.67 -4.29 13.40
N LEU A 456 -34.14 -5.16 12.54
CA LEU A 456 -34.98 -5.97 11.67
C LEU A 456 -35.53 -7.17 12.45
N SER A 457 -36.75 -7.04 12.96
CA SER A 457 -37.47 -8.16 13.57
C SER A 457 -37.55 -9.34 12.59
N ALA A 458 -37.54 -10.58 13.09
CA ALA A 458 -37.65 -11.81 12.28
C ALA A 458 -38.94 -11.88 11.42
N ASN A 459 -39.89 -10.97 11.64
CA ASN A 459 -41.15 -10.86 10.89
C ASN A 459 -41.13 -9.77 9.80
N THR A 460 -40.00 -9.10 9.58
CA THR A 460 -39.90 -8.05 8.56
C THR A 460 -39.98 -8.67 7.16
N PRO A 461 -40.86 -8.19 6.26
CA PRO A 461 -40.94 -8.71 4.90
C PRO A 461 -39.58 -8.70 4.20
N VAL A 462 -39.25 -9.79 3.52
CA VAL A 462 -37.95 -10.00 2.86
C VAL A 462 -37.60 -8.83 1.92
N GLY A 463 -38.58 -8.26 1.21
CA GLY A 463 -38.37 -7.09 0.35
C GLY A 463 -37.90 -5.84 1.13
N THR A 464 -38.42 -5.60 2.33
CA THR A 464 -38.00 -4.48 3.18
C THR A 464 -36.61 -4.73 3.76
N THR A 465 -36.32 -5.97 4.17
CA THR A 465 -34.98 -6.38 4.62
C THR A 465 -33.94 -6.23 3.52
N LEU A 466 -34.24 -6.68 2.29
CA LEU A 466 -33.36 -6.50 1.14
C LEU A 466 -33.18 -5.02 0.78
N ALA A 467 -34.24 -4.21 0.81
CA ALA A 467 -34.14 -2.78 0.51
C ALA A 467 -33.28 -2.02 1.54
N VAL A 468 -33.39 -2.35 2.83
CA VAL A 468 -32.53 -1.80 3.90
C VAL A 468 -31.08 -2.24 3.70
N LEU A 469 -30.85 -3.54 3.46
CA LEU A 469 -29.51 -4.08 3.19
C LEU A 469 -28.88 -3.43 1.95
N GLU A 470 -29.63 -3.26 0.86
CA GLU A 470 -29.15 -2.67 -0.40
C GLU A 470 -28.80 -1.18 -0.24
N ARG A 471 -29.58 -0.41 0.54
CA ARG A 471 -29.28 1.01 0.80
C ARG A 471 -28.02 1.19 1.65
N THR A 472 -27.80 0.31 2.63
CA THR A 472 -26.62 0.36 3.51
C THR A 472 -25.34 -0.08 2.79
N LEU A 473 -25.43 -1.10 1.92
CA LEU A 473 -24.25 -1.66 1.24
C LEU A 473 -23.76 -0.80 0.06
N LYS A 474 -24.62 0.03 -0.57
CA LYS A 474 -24.28 0.84 -1.75
C LYS A 474 -23.15 1.86 -1.54
N VAL A 475 -22.94 2.35 -0.32
CA VAL A 475 -21.88 3.34 -0.06
C VAL A 475 -20.57 2.65 0.36
N MET A 476 -20.64 1.51 1.07
CA MET A 476 -19.47 0.67 1.36
C MET A 476 -18.89 0.04 0.09
N SER A 477 -19.74 -0.35 -0.87
CA SER A 477 -19.29 -0.97 -2.11
C SER A 477 -18.45 -0.03 -2.99
N ALA A 478 -18.61 1.30 -2.89
CA ALA A 478 -17.86 2.22 -3.74
C ALA A 478 -16.37 2.32 -3.37
N VAL A 479 -16.04 2.27 -2.07
CA VAL A 479 -14.64 2.25 -1.62
C VAL A 479 -14.04 0.87 -1.91
N GLN A 480 -14.74 -0.21 -1.54
CA GLN A 480 -14.30 -1.58 -1.83
C GLN A 480 -14.13 -1.83 -3.33
N ALA A 481 -14.99 -1.26 -4.19
CA ALA A 481 -14.85 -1.37 -5.64
C ALA A 481 -13.58 -0.69 -6.18
N ARG A 482 -13.15 0.41 -5.57
CA ARG A 482 -11.88 1.06 -5.94
C ARG A 482 -10.68 0.23 -5.49
N LEU A 483 -10.76 -0.34 -4.28
CA LEU A 483 -9.73 -1.25 -3.78
C LEU A 483 -9.63 -2.47 -4.69
N HIS A 484 -10.76 -3.07 -5.06
CA HIS A 484 -10.83 -4.17 -6.01
C HIS A 484 -10.22 -3.79 -7.36
N TYR A 485 -10.56 -2.62 -7.92
CA TYR A 485 -9.99 -2.15 -9.18
C TYR A 485 -8.46 -1.98 -9.07
N SER A 486 -7.98 -1.34 -8.00
CA SER A 486 -6.54 -1.11 -7.78
C SER A 486 -5.80 -2.44 -7.60
N MET A 487 -6.37 -3.36 -6.83
CA MET A 487 -5.83 -4.70 -6.60
C MET A 487 -5.82 -5.54 -7.87
N ARG A 488 -6.79 -5.35 -8.78
CA ARG A 488 -6.76 -5.96 -10.11
C ARG A 488 -5.57 -5.45 -10.92
N GLN A 489 -5.27 -4.15 -10.89
CA GLN A 489 -4.08 -3.62 -11.58
C GLN A 489 -2.79 -4.16 -10.97
N GLU A 490 -2.71 -4.26 -9.64
CA GLU A 490 -1.59 -4.91 -8.94
C GLU A 490 -1.38 -6.36 -9.41
N PHE A 491 -2.45 -7.16 -9.46
CA PHE A 491 -2.33 -8.55 -9.90
C PHE A 491 -1.96 -8.69 -11.37
N LYS A 492 -2.37 -7.77 -12.23
CA LYS A 492 -1.93 -7.74 -13.63
C LYS A 492 -0.43 -7.47 -13.75
N LEU A 493 0.10 -6.52 -12.99
CA LEU A 493 1.53 -6.24 -12.97
C LEU A 493 2.33 -7.42 -12.41
N LEU A 494 1.86 -8.03 -11.32
CA LEU A 494 2.49 -9.23 -10.75
C LEU A 494 2.46 -10.41 -11.72
N ALA A 495 1.32 -10.65 -12.38
CA ALA A 495 1.18 -11.71 -13.37
C ALA A 495 2.13 -11.50 -14.56
N ALA A 496 2.27 -10.27 -15.05
CA ALA A 496 3.22 -9.94 -16.11
C ALA A 496 4.67 -10.21 -15.69
N ILE A 497 5.08 -9.78 -14.49
CA ILE A 497 6.44 -10.04 -13.99
C ILE A 497 6.67 -11.54 -13.76
N ILE A 498 5.69 -12.26 -13.23
CA ILE A 498 5.81 -13.71 -13.03
C ILE A 498 5.94 -14.41 -14.38
N ARG A 499 5.19 -14.00 -15.40
CA ARG A 499 5.34 -14.55 -16.75
C ARG A 499 6.75 -14.30 -17.30
N ASP A 500 7.26 -13.08 -17.20
CA ASP A 500 8.52 -12.70 -17.84
C ASP A 500 9.75 -13.29 -17.12
N TYR A 501 9.70 -13.45 -15.79
CA TYR A 501 10.88 -13.83 -14.97
C TYR A 501 10.79 -15.19 -14.27
N ALA A 502 9.61 -15.81 -14.16
CA ALA A 502 9.53 -17.11 -13.50
C ALA A 502 10.03 -18.25 -14.41
N PRO A 503 10.58 -19.33 -13.83
CA PRO A 503 10.92 -20.53 -14.59
C PRO A 503 9.72 -21.05 -15.39
N GLU A 504 9.98 -21.62 -16.57
CA GLU A 504 8.95 -22.18 -17.45
C GLU A 504 8.15 -23.33 -16.79
N GLU A 505 8.68 -23.89 -15.71
CA GLU A 505 8.08 -25.00 -14.96
C GLU A 505 7.38 -24.58 -13.66
N TYR A 506 6.29 -25.28 -13.32
CA TYR A 506 5.68 -25.21 -12.00
C TYR A 506 6.48 -26.05 -10.98
N ASN A 507 6.52 -25.59 -9.73
CA ASN A 507 7.22 -26.27 -8.63
C ASN A 507 6.48 -27.52 -8.09
N TYR A 508 5.32 -27.85 -8.66
CA TYR A 508 4.47 -28.97 -8.25
C TYR A 508 4.05 -29.80 -9.48
N ASP A 509 3.69 -31.07 -9.25
CA ASP A 509 3.28 -31.97 -10.32
C ASP A 509 1.95 -31.49 -10.94
N VAL A 510 2.04 -31.09 -12.21
CA VAL A 510 0.92 -30.61 -13.01
C VAL A 510 0.42 -31.75 -13.90
N ASP A 511 -0.87 -32.06 -13.80
CA ASP A 511 -1.54 -33.04 -14.66
C ASP A 511 -1.88 -32.37 -16.00
N SER A 512 -0.91 -32.29 -16.89
CA SER A 512 -1.04 -31.67 -18.22
C SER A 512 -0.54 -32.59 -19.33
N PRO A 513 -1.26 -32.69 -20.47
CA PRO A 513 -0.83 -33.48 -21.62
C PRO A 513 0.47 -32.99 -22.29
N TYR A 514 0.99 -31.80 -21.94
CA TYR A 514 2.23 -31.22 -22.48
C TYR A 514 3.41 -31.18 -21.48
N GLY A 515 3.29 -31.81 -20.30
CA GLY A 515 4.38 -31.85 -19.30
C GLY A 515 4.48 -30.60 -18.40
N ARG A 516 5.65 -30.40 -17.77
CA ARG A 516 5.90 -29.38 -16.71
C ARG A 516 6.13 -27.95 -17.24
N MET A 517 6.41 -27.76 -18.54
CA MET A 517 6.87 -26.49 -19.15
C MET A 517 5.74 -25.69 -19.83
N ILE A 518 4.81 -25.09 -19.09
CA ILE A 518 3.64 -24.38 -19.66
C ILE A 518 3.38 -23.03 -18.97
N LYS A 519 4.20 -22.66 -17.98
CA LYS A 519 3.85 -21.55 -17.09
C LYS A 519 3.64 -20.22 -17.82
N GLN A 520 4.53 -19.83 -18.72
CA GLN A 520 4.39 -18.57 -19.47
C GLN A 520 3.11 -18.56 -20.34
N ALA A 521 2.87 -19.64 -21.07
CA ALA A 521 1.70 -19.78 -21.93
C ALA A 521 0.38 -19.79 -21.14
N ASP A 522 0.36 -20.37 -19.94
CA ASP A 522 -0.82 -20.38 -19.06
C ASP A 522 -1.19 -18.95 -18.62
N TYR A 523 -0.19 -18.14 -18.24
CA TYR A 523 -0.40 -16.74 -17.83
C TYR A 523 -0.88 -15.85 -18.98
N ASP A 524 -0.50 -16.15 -20.23
CA ASP A 524 -1.01 -15.41 -21.41
C ASP A 524 -2.46 -15.78 -21.78
N MET A 525 -2.95 -16.95 -21.37
CA MET A 525 -4.29 -17.43 -21.73
C MET A 525 -5.40 -16.96 -20.78
N VAL A 526 -5.05 -16.45 -19.60
CA VAL A 526 -5.96 -16.23 -18.46
C VAL A 526 -5.80 -14.83 -17.89
N ASP A 527 -6.91 -14.14 -17.59
CA ASP A 527 -6.88 -12.86 -16.86
C ASP A 527 -6.98 -13.11 -15.36
N VAL A 528 -6.36 -12.25 -14.56
CA VAL A 528 -6.30 -12.37 -13.11
C VAL A 528 -7.13 -11.26 -12.47
N ILE A 529 -7.98 -11.63 -11.51
CA ILE A 529 -8.85 -10.72 -10.77
C ILE A 529 -8.78 -11.01 -9.26
N PRO A 530 -9.02 -10.00 -8.40
CA PRO A 530 -9.18 -10.26 -6.97
C PRO A 530 -10.42 -11.09 -6.66
N VAL A 531 -10.35 -11.87 -5.57
CA VAL A 531 -11.49 -12.64 -5.05
C VAL A 531 -12.57 -11.75 -4.46
N SER A 532 -12.18 -10.59 -3.89
CA SER A 532 -13.14 -9.60 -3.43
C SER A 532 -14.04 -9.19 -4.60
N ASP A 533 -15.35 -9.24 -4.43
CA ASP A 533 -16.30 -8.78 -5.46
C ASP A 533 -17.25 -7.77 -4.80
N PRO A 534 -17.11 -6.47 -5.11
CA PRO A 534 -17.91 -5.42 -4.50
C PRO A 534 -19.39 -5.50 -4.90
N ASN A 535 -19.72 -6.27 -5.96
CA ASN A 535 -21.09 -6.55 -6.40
C ASN A 535 -21.57 -7.93 -5.94
N ALA A 536 -20.73 -8.74 -5.29
CA ALA A 536 -21.16 -10.03 -4.79
C ALA A 536 -22.19 -9.84 -3.68
N THR A 537 -23.28 -10.59 -3.80
CA THR A 537 -24.29 -10.65 -2.74
C THR A 537 -23.64 -11.16 -1.46
N THR A 538 -23.79 -10.40 -0.38
CA THR A 538 -23.26 -10.80 0.94
C THR A 538 -23.88 -12.13 1.35
N MET A 539 -23.21 -12.89 2.22
CA MET A 539 -23.76 -14.16 2.73
C MET A 539 -25.17 -13.97 3.30
N ALA A 540 -25.41 -12.86 4.00
CA ALA A 540 -26.74 -12.50 4.50
C ALA A 540 -27.77 -12.28 3.37
N GLN A 541 -27.40 -11.56 2.30
CA GLN A 541 -28.28 -11.40 1.13
C GLN A 541 -28.56 -12.72 0.43
N ARG A 542 -27.55 -13.58 0.27
CA ARG A 542 -27.75 -14.92 -0.31
C ARG A 542 -28.70 -15.73 0.56
N ILE A 543 -28.52 -15.77 1.88
CA ILE A 543 -29.42 -16.46 2.80
C ILE A 543 -30.85 -15.92 2.66
N VAL A 544 -31.04 -14.60 2.63
CA VAL A 544 -32.37 -13.98 2.49
C VAL A 544 -33.00 -14.28 1.12
N GLN A 545 -32.22 -14.28 0.04
CA GLN A 545 -32.68 -14.70 -1.29
C GLN A 545 -33.10 -16.17 -1.29
N TYR A 546 -32.30 -17.05 -0.73
CA TYR A 546 -32.62 -18.48 -0.62
C TYR A 546 -33.83 -18.73 0.29
N GLN A 547 -33.99 -17.98 1.39
CA GLN A 547 -35.20 -18.01 2.23
C GLN A 547 -36.44 -17.57 1.46
N ALA A 548 -36.35 -16.53 0.62
CA ALA A 548 -37.46 -16.11 -0.24
C ALA A 548 -37.82 -17.17 -1.27
N VAL A 549 -36.81 -17.79 -1.90
CA VAL A 549 -37.03 -18.89 -2.86
C VAL A 549 -37.66 -20.09 -2.17
N LEU A 550 -37.23 -20.46 -0.95
CA LEU A 550 -37.86 -21.52 -0.17
C LEU A 550 -39.30 -21.18 0.23
N GLN A 551 -39.60 -19.92 0.54
CA GLN A 551 -40.96 -19.48 0.81
C GLN A 551 -41.85 -19.59 -0.45
N LEU A 552 -41.35 -19.19 -1.61
CA LEU A 552 -42.05 -19.35 -2.89
C LEU A 552 -42.23 -20.83 -3.25
N ALA A 553 -41.21 -21.65 -3.03
CA ALA A 553 -41.24 -23.09 -3.25
C ALA A 553 -42.24 -23.79 -2.31
N SER A 554 -42.42 -23.29 -1.08
CA SER A 554 -43.46 -23.79 -0.17
C SER A 554 -44.89 -23.50 -0.66
N GLN A 555 -45.09 -22.42 -1.42
CA GLN A 555 -46.40 -22.03 -1.97
C GLN A 555 -46.72 -22.76 -3.28
N ALA A 556 -45.70 -23.14 -4.06
CA ALA A 556 -45.86 -23.90 -5.29
C ALA A 556 -44.84 -25.05 -5.40
N PRO A 557 -44.94 -26.11 -4.58
CA PRO A 557 -43.95 -27.19 -4.52
C PRO A 557 -43.77 -27.93 -5.85
N GLN A 558 -44.79 -27.94 -6.71
CA GLN A 558 -44.75 -28.62 -8.01
C GLN A 558 -43.83 -27.96 -9.06
N ILE A 559 -43.37 -26.72 -8.83
CA ILE A 559 -42.51 -25.98 -9.78
C ILE A 559 -41.03 -26.11 -9.41
N TYR A 560 -40.71 -26.37 -8.14
CA TYR A 560 -39.36 -26.24 -7.59
C TYR A 560 -38.81 -27.57 -7.07
N ASP A 561 -37.52 -27.81 -7.31
CA ASP A 561 -36.78 -28.94 -6.74
C ASP A 561 -36.30 -28.61 -5.32
N MET A 562 -37.05 -29.10 -4.33
CA MET A 562 -36.81 -28.83 -2.91
C MET A 562 -35.46 -29.39 -2.41
N PRO A 563 -35.08 -30.66 -2.68
CA PRO A 563 -33.75 -31.17 -2.33
C PRO A 563 -32.59 -30.30 -2.85
N LYS A 564 -32.65 -29.87 -4.11
CA LYS A 564 -31.61 -29.04 -4.72
C LYS A 564 -31.55 -27.62 -4.13
N LEU A 565 -32.71 -27.05 -3.78
CA LEU A 565 -32.79 -25.75 -3.11
C LEU A 565 -32.23 -25.77 -1.69
N HIS A 566 -32.56 -26.80 -0.92
CA HIS A 566 -31.98 -26.99 0.41
C HIS A 566 -30.47 -27.26 0.33
N ALA A 567 -30.01 -28.03 -0.65
CA ALA A 567 -28.58 -28.28 -0.87
C ALA A 567 -27.82 -26.97 -1.11
N ARG A 568 -28.31 -26.15 -2.05
CA ARG A 568 -27.69 -24.85 -2.34
C ARG A 568 -27.75 -23.86 -1.18
N MET A 569 -28.79 -23.93 -0.33
CA MET A 569 -28.83 -23.12 0.89
C MET A 569 -27.76 -23.56 1.89
N LEU A 570 -27.52 -24.86 2.04
CA LEU A 570 -26.47 -25.39 2.91
C LEU A 570 -25.07 -25.01 2.40
N ASP A 571 -24.85 -25.04 1.08
CA ASP A 571 -23.62 -24.52 0.45
C ASP A 571 -23.39 -23.04 0.77
N VAL A 572 -24.46 -22.23 0.69
CA VAL A 572 -24.40 -20.79 0.99
C VAL A 572 -24.11 -20.50 2.46
N ILE A 573 -24.59 -21.34 3.38
CA ILE A 573 -24.30 -21.26 4.81
C ILE A 573 -22.86 -21.72 5.12
N GLY A 574 -22.18 -22.35 4.15
CA GLY A 574 -20.79 -22.80 4.27
C GLY A 574 -20.65 -24.19 4.88
N ILE A 575 -21.70 -25.01 4.86
CA ILE A 575 -21.64 -26.39 5.30
C ILE A 575 -21.03 -27.23 4.18
N LYS A 576 -19.89 -27.88 4.47
CA LYS A 576 -19.25 -28.83 3.55
C LYS A 576 -20.04 -30.15 3.50
N ASP A 577 -19.86 -30.93 2.43
CA ASP A 577 -20.43 -32.27 2.27
C ASP A 577 -21.97 -32.33 2.24
N VAL A 578 -22.59 -31.35 1.56
CA VAL A 578 -24.04 -31.25 1.39
C VAL A 578 -24.66 -32.53 0.81
N GLY A 579 -23.93 -33.26 -0.04
CA GLY A 579 -24.37 -34.53 -0.61
C GLY A 579 -24.58 -35.66 0.39
N ASP A 580 -23.96 -35.61 1.57
CA ASP A 580 -24.18 -36.60 2.64
C ASP A 580 -25.36 -36.22 3.55
N ILE A 581 -25.73 -34.94 3.56
CA ILE A 581 -26.89 -34.42 4.31
C ILE A 581 -28.18 -34.57 3.50
N ILE A 582 -28.10 -34.37 2.18
CA ILE A 582 -29.23 -34.50 1.25
C ILE A 582 -28.84 -35.54 0.18
N PRO A 583 -29.15 -36.83 0.39
CA PRO A 583 -28.79 -37.91 -0.54
C PRO A 583 -29.31 -37.72 -1.96
N ALA A 584 -30.47 -37.06 -2.11
CA ALA A 584 -31.09 -36.75 -3.41
C ALA A 584 -30.36 -35.64 -4.20
N ALA A 585 -29.36 -34.97 -3.60
CA ALA A 585 -28.56 -33.93 -4.24
C ALA A 585 -27.21 -34.43 -4.78
N LYS A 586 -26.89 -35.72 -4.66
CA LYS A 586 -25.71 -36.30 -5.31
C LYS A 586 -25.93 -36.25 -6.83
N GLU A 587 -25.08 -35.51 -7.54
CA GLU A 587 -25.06 -35.55 -9.00
C GLU A 587 -24.76 -37.00 -9.44
N GLU A 588 -25.72 -37.62 -10.13
CA GLU A 588 -25.47 -38.88 -10.82
C GLU A 588 -24.40 -38.63 -11.88
N LYS A 589 -23.25 -39.28 -11.72
CA LYS A 589 -22.23 -39.31 -12.77
C LYS A 589 -22.89 -39.87 -14.04
N PRO A 590 -22.64 -39.31 -15.23
CA PRO A 590 -23.16 -39.88 -16.47
C PRO A 590 -22.71 -41.33 -16.56
N GLN A 591 -23.66 -42.26 -16.45
CA GLN A 591 -23.40 -43.67 -16.63
C GLN A 591 -23.40 -43.98 -18.12
N ASP A 592 -22.57 -44.95 -18.53
CA ASP A 592 -22.52 -45.46 -19.90
C ASP A 592 -23.92 -45.94 -20.35
N PRO A 593 -24.36 -45.76 -21.61
CA PRO A 593 -25.71 -46.12 -22.05
C PRO A 593 -26.09 -47.60 -21.83
N ILE A 594 -25.09 -48.45 -21.59
CA ILE A 594 -25.25 -49.86 -21.23
C ILE A 594 -25.73 -50.00 -19.78
N SER A 595 -25.23 -49.18 -18.86
CA SER A 595 -25.63 -49.15 -17.45
C SER A 595 -27.02 -48.58 -17.27
N GLU A 596 -27.42 -47.61 -18.09
CA GLU A 596 -28.77 -47.00 -18.07
C GLU A 596 -29.86 -48.00 -18.51
N ASN A 597 -29.57 -48.86 -19.50
CA ASN A 597 -30.51 -49.90 -19.95
C ASN A 597 -30.63 -51.10 -18.99
N MET A 598 -29.68 -51.29 -18.07
CA MET A 598 -29.73 -52.37 -17.07
C MET A 598 -30.46 -51.95 -15.78
N ALA A 599 -30.85 -50.68 -15.65
CA ALA A 599 -31.52 -50.12 -14.48
C ALA A 599 -33.04 -49.92 -14.66
N VAL A 600 -33.64 -50.49 -15.72
CA VAL A 600 -35.11 -50.52 -15.97
C VAL A 600 -35.74 -51.80 -15.43
#